data_AF-A0A0B7J6Q5-F1
#
_entry.id   AF-A0A0B7J6Q5-F1
#
_cell.length_a   1.000
_cell.length_b   1.000
_cell.length_c   1.000
_cell.angle_alpha   90.00
_cell.angle_beta   90.00
_cell.angle_gamma   90.00
#
_symmetry.space_group_name_H-M   'P 1'
#
loop_
_entity.id
_entity.type
_entity.pdbx_description
1 polymer ?
#
loop_
_entity_poly.entity_id
_entity_poly.type
_entity_poly.pdbx_seq_one_letter_code
_entity_poly.pdbx_strand_id
1 'polypeptide(L)'
;MYYSQNPDYQINNEQVTNLKNKVSKENNITEEEAYEVLELYLDELGIYNMQIKHNFSSNKRGAGSNIWLHPDWVGMEVLNKKWSLLIKDCAKYYGGKQARLWSFEVKKKISRSNVRESFFQALSNSSWAHYGYLVAPILDEIRSDTRHELEMLCIRHGIGFILINMEFPEDSEILILAREKSEIDWNMANRLAEENKDFENYLK
;
A
#
# COMPACT_ATOMS: atom_id res chain seq x y z
N MET A 1 -52.39 -26.26 -12.08
CA MET A 1 -52.24 -24.82 -12.41
C MET A 1 -52.32 -24.05 -11.10
N TYR A 2 -51.31 -23.23 -10.79
CA TYR A 2 -51.43 -21.84 -10.34
C TYR A 2 -50.01 -21.38 -9.94
N TYR A 3 -49.42 -20.58 -10.83
CA TYR A 3 -48.27 -19.73 -10.56
C TYR A 3 -48.69 -18.69 -9.49
N SER A 4 -47.91 -18.51 -8.43
CA SER A 4 -47.95 -17.30 -7.60
C SER A 4 -46.68 -16.52 -7.87
N GLN A 5 -46.89 -15.26 -8.27
CA GLN A 5 -45.93 -14.35 -8.85
C GLN A 5 -44.83 -13.95 -7.86
N ASN A 6 -43.58 -13.95 -8.34
CA ASN A 6 -42.48 -13.26 -7.69
C ASN A 6 -42.80 -11.75 -7.67
N PRO A 7 -42.64 -11.05 -6.54
CA PRO A 7 -42.70 -9.60 -6.53
C PRO A 7 -41.49 -9.04 -7.29
N ASP A 8 -41.77 -8.36 -8.40
CA ASP A 8 -40.77 -7.66 -9.20
C ASP A 8 -40.01 -6.64 -8.34
N TYR A 9 -38.75 -6.93 -8.05
CA TYR A 9 -37.79 -5.94 -7.57
C TYR A 9 -37.55 -4.94 -8.69
N GLN A 10 -38.35 -3.86 -8.75
CA GLN A 10 -38.07 -2.73 -9.62
C GLN A 10 -36.85 -1.99 -9.10
N ILE A 11 -35.68 -2.32 -9.64
CA ILE A 11 -34.45 -1.56 -9.41
C ILE A 11 -34.63 -0.19 -10.07
N ASN A 12 -34.69 0.87 -9.27
CA ASN A 12 -34.94 2.23 -9.76
C ASN A 12 -33.82 2.67 -10.72
N ASN A 13 -34.17 3.25 -11.87
CA ASN A 13 -33.20 3.62 -12.92
C ASN A 13 -32.11 4.58 -12.41
N GLU A 14 -32.42 5.45 -11.44
CA GLU A 14 -31.43 6.30 -10.76
C GLU A 14 -30.40 5.51 -9.95
N GLN A 15 -30.81 4.43 -9.28
CA GLN A 15 -29.89 3.54 -8.55
C GLN A 15 -28.99 2.78 -9.51
N VAL A 16 -29.54 2.27 -10.62
CA VAL A 16 -28.75 1.62 -11.70
C VAL A 16 -27.75 2.62 -12.30
N THR A 17 -28.14 3.87 -12.47
CA THR A 17 -27.30 4.91 -13.08
C THR A 17 -26.20 5.36 -12.11
N ASN A 18 -26.48 5.51 -10.82
CA ASN A 18 -25.49 5.80 -9.79
C ASN A 18 -24.51 4.63 -9.57
N LEU A 19 -25.00 3.38 -9.59
CA LEU A 19 -24.14 2.19 -9.57
C LEU A 19 -23.24 2.12 -10.80
N LYS A 20 -23.77 2.37 -12.01
CA LYS A 20 -22.98 2.43 -13.23
C LYS A 20 -21.94 3.56 -13.21
N ASN A 21 -22.30 4.73 -12.69
CA ASN A 21 -21.40 5.87 -12.57
C ASN A 21 -20.29 5.60 -11.55
N LYS A 22 -20.62 5.02 -10.38
CA LYS A 22 -19.64 4.60 -9.37
C LYS A 22 -18.69 3.54 -9.92
N VAL A 23 -19.21 2.49 -10.56
CA VAL A 23 -18.40 1.45 -11.22
C VAL A 23 -17.56 2.01 -12.37
N SER A 24 -18.05 3.02 -13.11
CA SER A 24 -17.27 3.67 -14.18
C SER A 24 -16.14 4.56 -13.64
N LYS A 25 -16.36 5.24 -12.51
CA LYS A 25 -15.36 6.06 -11.82
C LYS A 25 -14.29 5.17 -11.19
N GLU A 26 -14.70 4.06 -10.58
CA GLU A 26 -13.82 3.02 -10.03
C GLU A 26 -12.94 2.33 -11.10
N ASN A 27 -13.42 2.19 -12.34
CA ASN A 27 -12.64 1.58 -13.42
C ASN A 27 -11.67 2.54 -14.14
N ASN A 28 -11.72 3.85 -13.84
CA ASN A 28 -10.89 4.86 -14.50
C ASN A 28 -9.74 5.38 -13.64
N ILE A 29 -9.62 4.95 -12.38
CA ILE A 29 -8.51 5.37 -11.51
C ILE A 29 -7.18 4.82 -12.04
N THR A 30 -6.25 5.73 -12.27
CA THR A 30 -4.87 5.43 -12.65
C THR A 30 -4.01 5.17 -11.42
N GLU A 31 -2.84 4.54 -11.63
CA GLU A 31 -1.86 4.37 -10.55
C GLU A 31 -1.27 5.72 -10.11
N GLU A 32 -1.11 6.66 -11.05
CA GLU A 32 -0.58 7.99 -10.75
C GLU A 32 -1.50 8.79 -9.82
N GLU A 33 -2.82 8.78 -10.08
CA GLU A 33 -3.78 9.43 -9.18
C GLU A 33 -3.76 8.77 -7.79
N ALA A 34 -3.59 7.45 -7.71
CA ALA A 34 -3.49 6.74 -6.42
C ALA A 34 -2.20 7.13 -5.66
N TYR A 35 -1.11 7.38 -6.39
CA TYR A 35 0.15 7.86 -5.81
C TYR A 35 0.03 9.26 -5.21
N GLU A 36 -0.62 10.19 -5.91
CA GLU A 36 -0.86 11.55 -5.41
C GLU A 36 -1.66 11.54 -4.09
N VAL A 37 -2.70 10.71 -4.01
CA VAL A 37 -3.52 10.56 -2.80
C VAL A 37 -2.71 9.92 -1.66
N LEU A 38 -1.90 8.91 -1.97
CA LEU A 38 -1.03 8.27 -0.97
C LEU A 38 -0.01 9.26 -0.41
N GLU A 39 0.62 10.08 -1.24
CA GLU A 39 1.58 11.11 -0.81
C GLU A 39 0.95 12.05 0.23
N LEU A 40 -0.23 12.60 -0.08
CA LEU A 40 -0.96 13.51 0.82
C LEU A 40 -1.30 12.84 2.16
N TYR A 41 -1.76 11.59 2.11
CA TYR A 41 -2.08 10.83 3.31
C TYR A 41 -0.85 10.55 4.18
N LEU A 42 0.28 10.17 3.58
CA LEU A 42 1.52 9.92 4.31
C LEU A 42 2.10 11.19 4.93
N ASP A 43 1.96 12.34 4.25
CA ASP A 43 2.34 13.64 4.79
C ASP A 43 1.53 14.02 6.02
N GLU A 44 0.22 13.75 6.04
CA GLU A 44 -0.63 13.94 7.21
C GLU A 44 -0.20 13.06 8.38
N LEU A 45 0.20 11.82 8.11
CA LEU A 45 0.80 10.92 9.11
C LEU A 45 2.21 11.37 9.56
N GLY A 46 2.78 12.39 8.93
CA GLY A 46 4.12 12.90 9.22
C GLY A 46 5.23 11.93 8.81
N ILE A 47 4.97 11.07 7.83
CA ILE A 47 5.90 10.11 7.24
C ILE A 47 6.63 10.79 6.09
N TYR A 48 7.94 10.95 6.21
CA TYR A 48 8.77 11.45 5.11
C TYR A 48 8.84 10.38 4.03
N ASN A 49 8.26 10.62 2.86
CA ASN A 49 7.96 9.56 1.90
C ASN A 49 8.50 9.88 0.50
N MET A 50 8.61 8.85 -0.36
CA MET A 50 9.07 9.00 -1.73
C MET A 50 8.60 7.83 -2.62
N GLN A 51 8.20 8.16 -3.84
CA GLN A 51 7.94 7.19 -4.91
C GLN A 51 9.22 6.51 -5.39
N ILE A 52 9.17 5.20 -5.59
CA ILE A 52 10.22 4.44 -6.25
C ILE A 52 9.83 4.22 -7.71
N LYS A 53 10.43 5.01 -8.59
CA LYS A 53 10.12 4.97 -10.02
C LYS A 53 10.85 3.82 -10.72
N HIS A 54 10.08 2.87 -11.27
CA HIS A 54 10.58 1.66 -11.95
C HIS A 54 11.50 1.92 -13.16
N ASN A 55 11.35 3.08 -13.82
CA ASN A 55 12.18 3.48 -14.96
C ASN A 55 13.62 3.88 -14.57
N PHE A 56 13.90 4.11 -13.29
CA PHE A 56 15.25 4.35 -12.78
C PHE A 56 15.94 3.08 -12.29
N SER A 57 15.25 1.94 -12.36
CA SER A 57 15.78 0.64 -11.93
C SER A 57 16.62 -0.03 -13.02
N SER A 58 17.74 -0.64 -12.63
CA SER A 58 18.63 -1.27 -13.61
C SER A 58 18.00 -2.52 -14.25
N ASN A 59 17.74 -2.49 -15.57
CA ASN A 59 17.14 -3.59 -16.35
C ASN A 59 18.11 -4.77 -16.60
N LYS A 60 18.87 -5.20 -15.60
CA LYS A 60 19.91 -6.23 -15.76
C LYS A 60 19.38 -7.64 -16.05
N ARG A 61 18.08 -7.91 -15.86
CA ARG A 61 17.47 -9.25 -15.95
C ARG A 61 16.35 -9.41 -16.99
N GLY A 62 16.16 -8.42 -17.88
CA GLY A 62 15.18 -8.48 -18.98
C GLY A 62 13.78 -7.95 -18.64
N ALA A 63 12.96 -7.71 -19.67
CA ALA A 63 11.62 -7.13 -19.55
C ALA A 63 10.70 -8.01 -18.69
N GLY A 64 10.04 -7.42 -17.69
CA GLY A 64 9.13 -8.13 -16.77
C GLY A 64 9.80 -8.72 -15.52
N SER A 65 11.12 -8.59 -15.35
CA SER A 65 11.80 -9.01 -14.10
C SER A 65 11.70 -7.98 -12.97
N ASN A 66 11.42 -6.71 -13.30
CA ASN A 66 11.45 -5.60 -12.34
C ASN A 66 10.25 -5.55 -11.37
N ILE A 67 9.14 -6.19 -11.71
CA ILE A 67 7.92 -6.19 -10.88
C ILE A 67 8.12 -6.83 -9.49
N TRP A 68 9.21 -7.57 -9.29
CA TRP A 68 9.60 -8.24 -8.04
C TRP A 68 10.86 -7.63 -7.39
N LEU A 69 11.34 -6.50 -7.89
CA LEU A 69 12.62 -5.92 -7.45
C LEU A 69 12.45 -4.93 -6.33
N HIS A 70 11.38 -4.13 -6.34
CA HIS A 70 11.24 -3.02 -5.43
C HIS A 70 9.77 -2.64 -5.20
N PRO A 71 9.47 -2.00 -4.06
CA PRO A 71 8.16 -1.42 -3.81
C PRO A 71 7.88 -0.25 -4.76
N ASP A 72 6.65 0.26 -4.73
CA ASP A 72 6.25 1.47 -5.47
C ASP A 72 6.52 2.74 -4.66
N TRP A 73 6.51 2.64 -3.32
CA TRP A 73 6.72 3.77 -2.41
C TRP A 73 7.48 3.35 -1.15
N VAL A 74 8.23 4.29 -0.57
CA VAL A 74 8.91 4.13 0.71
C VAL A 74 8.64 5.30 1.64
N GLY A 75 8.77 5.08 2.94
CA GLY A 75 8.56 6.12 3.95
C GLY A 75 9.42 5.96 5.19
N MET A 76 9.64 7.06 5.90
CA MET A 76 10.39 7.14 7.14
C MET A 76 9.61 7.97 8.17
N GLU A 77 9.23 7.32 9.26
CA GLU A 77 8.64 7.96 10.43
C GLU A 77 9.75 8.22 11.46
N VAL A 78 10.09 9.49 11.68
CA VAL A 78 11.10 9.88 12.67
C VAL A 78 10.45 9.90 14.07
N LEU A 79 10.87 8.99 14.94
CA LEU A 79 10.31 8.82 16.29
C LEU A 79 10.84 9.85 17.29
N ASN A 80 12.05 10.34 17.04
CA ASN A 80 12.75 11.23 17.96
C ASN A 80 12.56 12.72 17.62
N LYS A 81 11.57 13.11 16.80
CA LYS A 81 11.39 14.51 16.33
C LYS A 81 11.45 15.53 17.49
N LYS A 82 10.75 15.22 18.59
CA LYS A 82 10.62 16.09 19.78
C LYS A 82 11.73 15.91 20.83
N TRP A 83 12.69 15.00 20.61
CA TRP A 83 13.77 14.75 21.57
C TRP A 83 14.82 15.85 21.52
N SER A 84 15.42 16.16 22.68
CA SER A 84 16.58 17.05 22.73
C SER A 84 17.79 16.41 22.05
N LEU A 85 18.74 17.25 21.60
CA LEU A 85 19.96 16.79 20.94
C LEU A 85 20.76 15.78 21.79
N LEU A 86 20.89 16.06 23.10
CA LEU A 86 21.57 15.17 24.05
C LEU A 86 20.98 13.75 24.05
N ILE A 87 19.65 13.63 24.05
CA ILE A 87 18.96 12.33 24.07
C ILE A 87 19.06 11.65 22.70
N LYS A 88 19.00 12.40 21.59
CA LYS A 88 19.24 11.85 20.23
C LYS A 88 20.64 11.25 20.11
N ASP A 89 21.65 11.96 20.58
CA ASP A 89 23.03 11.47 20.51
C ASP A 89 23.23 10.25 21.42
N CYS A 90 22.70 10.29 22.65
CA CYS A 90 22.68 9.11 23.53
C CYS A 90 22.02 7.90 22.84
N ALA A 91 20.85 8.08 22.23
CA ALA A 91 20.14 7.01 21.53
C ALA A 91 20.95 6.43 20.36
N LYS A 92 21.73 7.24 19.63
CA LYS A 92 22.65 6.73 18.60
C LYS A 92 23.70 5.80 19.18
N TYR A 93 24.30 6.16 20.32
CA TYR A 93 25.35 5.34 20.96
C TYR A 93 24.82 3.99 21.47
N TYR A 94 23.59 3.95 21.98
CA TYR A 94 22.98 2.72 22.50
C TYR A 94 22.13 1.95 21.47
N GLY A 95 22.16 2.34 20.19
CA GLY A 95 21.38 1.66 19.15
C GLY A 95 19.86 1.79 19.33
N GLY A 96 19.40 2.86 20.00
CA GLY A 96 17.99 3.12 20.19
C GLY A 96 17.27 3.33 18.86
N LYS A 97 16.04 2.81 18.75
CA LYS A 97 15.20 2.97 17.57
C LYS A 97 14.80 4.44 17.39
N GLN A 98 15.35 5.08 16.35
CA GLN A 98 15.14 6.51 16.08
C GLN A 98 14.13 6.79 14.97
N ALA A 99 13.88 5.79 14.13
CA ALA A 99 12.91 5.88 13.05
C ALA A 99 12.26 4.52 12.77
N ARG A 100 11.12 4.55 12.09
CA ARG A 100 10.49 3.39 11.43
C ARG A 100 10.53 3.60 9.93
N LEU A 101 10.71 2.51 9.22
CA LEU A 101 10.74 2.47 7.76
C LEU A 101 9.47 1.78 7.29
N TRP A 102 8.89 2.34 6.26
CA TRP A 102 7.63 1.93 5.66
C TRP A 102 7.88 1.62 4.19
N SER A 103 7.20 0.62 3.67
CA SER A 103 7.26 0.22 2.27
C SER A 103 5.86 -0.10 1.79
N PHE A 104 5.52 0.40 0.61
CA PHE A 104 4.17 0.33 0.06
C PHE A 104 4.18 -0.21 -1.36
N GLU A 105 3.28 -1.15 -1.62
CA GLU A 105 2.96 -1.65 -2.95
C GLU A 105 1.55 -1.18 -3.31
N VAL A 106 1.40 -0.46 -4.41
CA VAL A 106 0.14 0.19 -4.78
C VAL A 106 -0.54 -0.59 -5.90
N LYS A 107 -1.87 -0.70 -5.82
CA LYS A 107 -2.73 -1.30 -6.85
C LYS A 107 -3.94 -0.42 -7.11
N LYS A 108 -4.42 -0.46 -8.35
CA LYS A 108 -5.65 0.26 -8.74
C LYS A 108 -6.90 -0.26 -8.05
N LYS A 109 -6.95 -1.58 -7.80
CA LYS A 109 -8.04 -2.25 -7.10
C LYS A 109 -7.62 -3.61 -6.59
N ILE A 110 -8.24 -4.04 -5.51
CA ILE A 110 -8.18 -5.41 -5.01
C ILE A 110 -9.51 -6.11 -5.28
N SER A 111 -9.44 -7.23 -5.99
CA SER A 111 -10.58 -8.07 -6.34
C SER A 111 -10.23 -9.55 -6.15
N ARG A 112 -11.24 -10.41 -6.22
CA ARG A 112 -11.08 -11.87 -6.15
C ARG A 112 -10.05 -12.41 -7.14
N SER A 113 -9.91 -11.81 -8.31
CA SER A 113 -9.00 -12.29 -9.35
C SER A 113 -7.54 -11.94 -9.08
N ASN A 114 -7.25 -10.90 -8.29
CA ASN A 114 -5.88 -10.40 -8.11
C ASN A 114 -5.42 -10.32 -6.64
N VAL A 115 -6.28 -10.62 -5.66
CA VAL A 115 -5.95 -10.47 -4.23
C VAL A 115 -4.67 -11.23 -3.84
N ARG A 116 -4.51 -12.49 -4.28
CA ARG A 116 -3.30 -13.27 -3.99
C ARG A 116 -2.06 -12.68 -4.66
N GLU A 117 -2.15 -12.38 -5.96
CA GLU A 117 -1.03 -11.86 -6.73
C GLU A 117 -0.55 -10.52 -6.16
N SER A 118 -1.48 -9.60 -5.95
CA SER A 118 -1.22 -8.28 -5.36
C SER A 118 -0.61 -8.39 -3.96
N PHE A 119 -1.15 -9.31 -3.15
CA PHE A 119 -0.61 -9.57 -1.82
C PHE A 119 0.81 -10.12 -1.87
N PHE A 120 1.08 -11.13 -2.69
CA PHE A 120 2.42 -11.72 -2.77
C PHE A 120 3.44 -10.77 -3.38
N GLN A 121 3.02 -9.86 -4.26
CA GLN A 121 3.86 -8.77 -4.72
C GLN A 121 4.22 -7.82 -3.56
N ALA A 122 3.23 -7.36 -2.79
CA ALA A 122 3.48 -6.54 -1.60
C ALA A 122 4.38 -7.26 -0.57
N LEU A 123 4.14 -8.55 -0.35
CA LEU A 123 4.97 -9.36 0.53
C LEU A 123 6.41 -9.43 0.05
N SER A 124 6.64 -9.69 -1.24
CA SER A 124 7.97 -9.77 -1.82
C SER A 124 8.70 -8.43 -1.76
N ASN A 125 8.02 -7.35 -2.14
CA ASN A 125 8.64 -6.05 -2.37
C ASN A 125 8.75 -5.21 -1.10
N SER A 126 7.87 -5.42 -0.11
CA SER A 126 7.77 -4.56 1.08
C SER A 126 8.12 -5.23 2.40
N SER A 127 8.48 -6.53 2.40
CA SER A 127 8.89 -7.23 3.64
C SER A 127 10.20 -6.76 4.24
N TRP A 128 11.00 -5.96 3.56
CA TRP A 128 12.30 -5.53 4.08
C TRP A 128 12.16 -4.50 5.22
N ALA A 129 11.09 -3.70 5.21
CA ALA A 129 10.89 -2.57 6.12
C ALA A 129 10.26 -2.98 7.47
N HIS A 130 10.14 -2.01 8.39
CA HIS A 130 9.44 -2.23 9.67
C HIS A 130 7.95 -2.48 9.45
N TYR A 131 7.36 -1.79 8.47
CA TYR A 131 6.00 -2.01 8.01
C TYR A 131 5.96 -2.14 6.49
N GLY A 132 5.28 -3.19 6.02
CA GLY A 132 4.94 -3.37 4.63
C GLY A 132 3.43 -3.27 4.45
N TYR A 133 2.99 -2.49 3.47
CA TYR A 133 1.57 -2.28 3.17
C TYR A 133 1.25 -2.55 1.70
N LEU A 134 0.13 -3.22 1.48
CA LEU A 134 -0.58 -3.18 0.21
C LEU A 134 -1.55 -2.00 0.25
N VAL A 135 -1.62 -1.21 -0.82
CA VAL A 135 -2.45 0.00 -0.89
C VAL A 135 -3.35 -0.09 -2.11
N ALA A 136 -4.63 0.25 -1.96
CA ALA A 136 -5.52 0.42 -3.09
C ALA A 136 -6.66 1.39 -2.77
N PRO A 137 -7.22 2.09 -3.77
CA PRO A 137 -8.41 2.92 -3.59
C PRO A 137 -9.72 2.13 -3.60
N ILE A 138 -9.68 0.88 -4.07
CA ILE A 138 -10.87 0.04 -4.24
C ILE A 138 -10.57 -1.33 -3.67
N LEU A 139 -11.41 -1.75 -2.74
CA LEU A 139 -11.55 -3.14 -2.30
C LEU A 139 -12.92 -3.64 -2.75
N ASP A 140 -12.96 -4.67 -3.59
CA ASP A 140 -14.20 -5.28 -4.06
C ASP A 140 -14.91 -6.01 -2.90
N GLU A 141 -15.78 -5.29 -2.20
CA GLU A 141 -16.59 -5.82 -1.09
C GLU A 141 -17.89 -6.48 -1.56
N ILE A 142 -18.23 -6.41 -2.85
CA ILE A 142 -19.48 -6.97 -3.39
C ILE A 142 -19.55 -8.48 -3.17
N ARG A 143 -18.40 -9.14 -3.02
CA ARG A 143 -18.28 -10.55 -2.66
C ARG A 143 -17.44 -10.66 -1.39
N SER A 144 -18.06 -11.14 -0.31
CA SER A 144 -17.44 -11.27 1.02
C SER A 144 -16.18 -12.13 1.06
N ASP A 145 -15.87 -12.88 0.00
CA ASP A 145 -14.68 -13.74 -0.08
C ASP A 145 -13.37 -12.94 -0.26
N THR A 146 -13.40 -11.82 -0.99
CA THR A 146 -12.16 -11.06 -1.30
C THR A 146 -11.57 -10.43 -0.05
N ARG A 147 -12.37 -9.68 0.72
CA ARG A 147 -11.93 -9.03 1.96
C ARG A 147 -11.44 -10.05 2.98
N HIS A 148 -12.21 -11.13 3.20
CA HIS A 148 -11.81 -12.17 4.14
C HIS A 148 -10.49 -12.84 3.75
N GLU A 149 -10.28 -13.11 2.46
CA GLU A 149 -9.03 -13.68 1.98
C GLU A 149 -7.85 -12.72 2.20
N LEU A 150 -8.02 -11.43 1.89
CA LEU A 150 -7.02 -10.41 2.12
C LEU A 150 -6.65 -10.31 3.61
N GLU A 151 -7.65 -10.26 4.50
CA GLU A 151 -7.47 -10.25 5.96
C GLU A 151 -6.65 -11.46 6.43
N MET A 152 -7.00 -12.66 5.96
CA MET A 152 -6.27 -13.90 6.29
C MET A 152 -4.81 -13.87 5.84
N LEU A 153 -4.53 -13.35 4.64
CA LEU A 153 -3.18 -13.19 4.10
C LEU A 153 -2.38 -12.16 4.94
N CYS A 154 -2.96 -10.98 5.15
CA CYS A 154 -2.36 -9.90 5.92
C CYS A 154 -2.00 -10.34 7.35
N ILE A 155 -2.94 -10.94 8.08
CA ILE A 155 -2.72 -11.42 9.45
C ILE A 155 -1.64 -12.50 9.50
N ARG A 156 -1.64 -13.43 8.54
CA ARG A 156 -0.68 -14.53 8.51
C ARG A 156 0.75 -14.07 8.27
N HIS A 157 0.97 -13.15 7.33
CA HIS A 157 2.33 -12.78 6.90
C HIS A 157 2.80 -11.44 7.45
N GLY A 158 1.91 -10.63 8.04
CA GLY A 158 2.24 -9.36 8.69
C GLY A 158 2.31 -8.15 7.75
N ILE A 159 1.78 -8.26 6.54
CA ILE A 159 1.58 -7.13 5.61
C ILE A 159 0.25 -6.47 5.95
N GLY A 160 0.22 -5.15 6.08
CA GLY A 160 -1.01 -4.40 6.30
C GLY A 160 -1.72 -4.06 5.00
N PHE A 161 -2.92 -3.48 5.11
CA PHE A 161 -3.67 -2.95 3.99
C PHE A 161 -4.16 -1.52 4.28
N ILE A 162 -3.93 -0.61 3.34
CA ILE A 162 -4.41 0.77 3.38
C ILE A 162 -5.44 0.94 2.27
N LEU A 163 -6.63 1.40 2.65
CA LEU A 163 -7.67 1.82 1.73
C LEU A 163 -7.58 3.34 1.57
N ILE A 164 -7.14 3.80 0.41
CA ILE A 164 -7.03 5.25 0.15
C ILE A 164 -8.34 5.81 -0.37
N ASN A 165 -8.72 6.98 0.10
CA ASN A 165 -9.92 7.66 -0.35
C ASN A 165 -9.55 8.69 -1.42
N MET A 166 -9.97 8.41 -2.66
CA MET A 166 -9.63 9.23 -3.83
C MET A 166 -10.27 10.62 -3.85
N GLU A 167 -11.31 10.84 -3.05
CA GLU A 167 -11.99 12.15 -2.96
C GLU A 167 -11.46 12.98 -1.79
N PHE A 168 -11.14 12.34 -0.68
CA PHE A 168 -10.67 12.96 0.56
C PHE A 168 -9.48 12.18 1.11
N PRO A 169 -8.23 12.53 0.73
CA PRO A 169 -7.03 11.81 1.18
C PRO A 169 -6.93 11.62 2.69
N GLU A 170 -7.42 12.59 3.47
CA GLU A 170 -7.47 12.58 4.94
C GLU A 170 -8.39 11.50 5.52
N ASP A 171 -9.39 11.08 4.76
CA ASP A 171 -10.31 10.00 5.13
C ASP A 171 -9.77 8.61 4.70
N SER A 172 -8.53 8.54 4.18
CA SER A 172 -7.87 7.27 3.93
C SER A 172 -7.59 6.54 5.25
N GLU A 173 -7.65 5.21 5.22
CA GLU A 173 -7.55 4.42 6.45
C GLU A 173 -6.63 3.21 6.33
N ILE A 174 -5.93 2.92 7.43
CA ILE A 174 -5.26 1.63 7.62
C ILE A 174 -6.34 0.60 8.02
N LEU A 175 -6.94 -0.04 7.03
CA LEU A 175 -7.99 -1.04 7.23
C LEU A 175 -7.47 -2.30 7.93
N ILE A 176 -6.22 -2.70 7.65
CA ILE A 176 -5.54 -3.82 8.32
C ILE A 176 -4.14 -3.36 8.74
N LEU A 177 -3.86 -3.40 10.04
CA LEU A 177 -2.55 -3.01 10.58
C LEU A 177 -1.45 -4.00 10.13
N ALA A 178 -0.33 -3.45 9.64
CA ALA A 178 0.87 -4.24 9.42
C ALA A 178 1.50 -4.65 10.76
N ARG A 179 2.15 -5.82 10.79
CA ARG A 179 2.92 -6.24 11.96
C ARG A 179 4.28 -5.55 11.94
N GLU A 180 4.56 -4.74 12.97
CA GLU A 180 5.88 -4.12 13.13
C GLU A 180 6.96 -5.19 13.24
N LYS A 181 7.95 -5.15 12.34
CA LYS A 181 9.17 -5.95 12.48
C LYS A 181 10.13 -5.28 13.45
N SER A 182 10.84 -6.07 14.24
CA SER A 182 11.88 -5.56 15.15
C SER A 182 13.14 -5.12 14.39
N GLU A 183 13.43 -5.79 13.28
CA GLU A 183 14.62 -5.59 12.46
C GLU A 183 14.24 -5.41 10.99
N ILE A 184 15.03 -4.58 10.30
CA ILE A 184 14.98 -4.39 8.85
C ILE A 184 15.78 -5.50 8.19
N ASP A 185 15.31 -6.02 7.06
CA ASP A 185 16.12 -6.86 6.19
C ASP A 185 17.12 -5.98 5.43
N TRP A 186 18.32 -5.84 6.00
CA TRP A 186 19.39 -5.01 5.43
C TRP A 186 19.89 -5.52 4.07
N ASN A 187 19.79 -6.82 3.79
CA ASN A 187 20.22 -7.35 2.50
C ASN A 187 19.25 -6.92 1.39
N MET A 188 17.94 -6.98 1.66
CA MET A 188 16.93 -6.49 0.73
C MET A 188 17.01 -4.97 0.57
N ALA A 189 17.20 -4.23 1.66
CA ALA A 189 17.35 -2.77 1.62
C ALA A 189 18.60 -2.34 0.83
N ASN A 190 19.74 -3.00 1.03
CA ASN A 190 20.96 -2.71 0.29
C ASN A 190 20.79 -2.99 -1.20
N ARG A 191 20.16 -4.13 -1.53
CA ARG A 191 19.85 -4.46 -2.92
C ARG A 191 18.96 -3.41 -3.59
N LEU A 192 17.95 -2.91 -2.87
CA LEU A 192 17.09 -1.83 -3.35
C LEU A 192 17.89 -0.56 -3.65
N ALA A 193 18.83 -0.18 -2.78
CA ALA A 193 19.70 0.98 -2.98
C ALA A 193 20.67 0.82 -4.17
N GLU A 194 21.18 -0.39 -4.40
CA GLU A 194 22.02 -0.67 -5.58
C GLU A 194 21.24 -0.67 -6.90
N GLU A 195 19.96 -1.05 -6.86
CA GLU A 195 19.12 -1.18 -8.04
C GLU A 195 18.39 0.11 -8.41
N ASN A 196 18.07 1.00 -7.46
CA ASN A 196 17.30 2.23 -7.66
C ASN A 196 17.99 3.49 -7.08
N LYS A 197 18.37 4.42 -7.97
CA LYS A 197 19.08 5.66 -7.58
C LYS A 197 18.24 6.65 -6.78
N ASP A 198 16.92 6.65 -6.96
CA ASP A 198 16.05 7.53 -6.18
C ASP A 198 16.08 7.07 -4.72
N PHE A 199 15.97 5.76 -4.48
CA PHE A 199 16.11 5.19 -3.14
C PHE A 199 17.47 5.48 -2.51
N GLU A 200 18.56 5.36 -3.28
CA GLU A 200 19.91 5.73 -2.81
C GLU A 200 19.98 7.19 -2.36
N ASN A 201 19.37 8.11 -3.12
CA ASN A 201 19.36 9.54 -2.79
C ASN A 201 18.44 9.86 -1.60
N TYR A 202 17.33 9.14 -1.44
CA TYR A 202 16.42 9.27 -0.31
C TYR A 202 17.05 8.88 1.03
N LEU A 203 17.99 7.93 1.01
CA LEU A 203 18.72 7.51 2.21
C LEU A 203 19.82 8.49 2.65
N LYS A 204 20.19 9.47 1.81
CA LYS A 204 21.26 10.46 2.09
C LYS A 204 20.73 11.69 2.81
#